data_AF-A0A2G2V3X5-F1
#
_entry.id   AF-A0A2G2V3X5-F1
#
_cell.length_a   1.000
_cell.length_b   1.000
_cell.length_c   1.000
_cell.angle_alpha   90.00
_cell.angle_beta   90.00
_cell.angle_gamma   90.00
#
_symmetry.space_group_name_H-M   'P 1'
#
loop_
_entity.id
_entity.type
_entity.pdbx_description
1 polymer ?
#
loop_
_entity_poly.entity_id
_entity_poly.type
_entity_poly.pdbx_seq_one_letter_code
_entity_poly.pdbx_strand_id
1 'polypeptide(L)'
;MKDSKLLLPEKYSHRLTVESQKEIRPTICRRRLKEEILQNCWLGEAGEREWRDIVPCETRPKRCKDRNFTGALTQLPAPFDDLNVQLRKFSAKGLSARKMVTLVGAHTVGFMQCVTLFDDRNINPAMKPTLRCGCPVINNNTNLVPLDLMTPEFFDKFYYNDLIRNQGLFFSDQVLMGSSVTADVVRTYNSNSGLFLREFNDAMMKMGDLPPSRRV
;
A
#
# COMPACT_ATOMS: atom_id res chain seq x y z
N MET A 1 -27.50 -26.11 -24.93
CA MET A 1 -27.24 -25.32 -23.70
C MET A 1 -25.76 -24.99 -23.69
N LYS A 2 -25.43 -23.69 -23.63
CA LYS A 2 -24.06 -23.16 -23.71
C LYS A 2 -23.52 -23.00 -22.29
N ASP A 3 -22.46 -23.74 -21.96
CA ASP A 3 -21.65 -23.47 -20.77
C ASP A 3 -20.53 -22.49 -21.14
N SER A 4 -20.74 -21.22 -20.80
CA SER A 4 -19.72 -20.18 -20.95
C SER A 4 -18.83 -20.15 -19.70
N LYS A 5 -17.81 -21.00 -19.66
CA LYS A 5 -16.66 -20.79 -18.77
C LYS A 5 -15.87 -19.60 -19.32
N LEU A 6 -15.94 -18.45 -18.65
CA LEU A 6 -14.98 -17.37 -18.82
C LEU A 6 -13.61 -17.88 -18.34
N LEU A 7 -12.80 -18.37 -19.27
CA LEU A 7 -11.36 -18.55 -19.08
C LEU A 7 -10.72 -17.16 -19.09
N LEU A 8 -10.34 -16.65 -17.94
CA LEU A 8 -9.41 -15.53 -17.86
C LEU A 8 -8.01 -16.04 -18.26
N PRO A 9 -7.27 -15.34 -19.13
CA PRO A 9 -5.97 -15.80 -19.61
C PRO A 9 -4.90 -15.72 -18.50
N GLU A 10 -4.13 -16.80 -18.32
CA GLU A 10 -3.01 -16.98 -17.37
C GLU A 10 -1.84 -15.96 -17.50
N LYS A 11 -1.94 -14.96 -18.38
CA LYS A 11 -0.82 -14.08 -18.74
C LYS A 11 -0.59 -12.85 -17.85
N TYR A 12 -1.32 -12.70 -16.75
CA TYR A 12 -1.24 -11.50 -15.89
C TYR A 12 -0.90 -11.78 -14.42
N SER A 13 -0.43 -12.99 -14.11
CA SER A 13 -0.18 -13.42 -12.73
C SER A 13 1.32 -13.62 -12.50
N HIS A 14 1.97 -12.67 -11.81
CA HIS A 14 3.32 -12.87 -11.28
C HIS A 14 3.27 -12.89 -9.75
N ARG A 15 3.66 -14.04 -9.19
CA ARG A 15 3.60 -14.41 -7.78
C ARG A 15 4.85 -13.91 -7.04
N LEU A 16 4.69 -13.19 -5.94
CA LEU A 16 5.79 -12.94 -4.99
C LEU A 16 5.89 -14.09 -3.98
N THR A 17 7.03 -14.75 -3.89
CA THR A 17 7.25 -15.85 -2.93
C THR A 17 7.57 -15.30 -1.53
N VAL A 18 7.02 -15.93 -0.49
CA VAL A 18 7.22 -15.61 0.94
C VAL A 18 8.71 -15.58 1.36
N GLU A 19 9.57 -16.29 0.64
CA GLU A 19 11.04 -16.31 0.85
C GLU A 19 11.66 -14.91 0.71
N SER A 20 11.14 -14.07 -0.20
CA SER A 20 11.66 -12.73 -0.47
C SER A 20 11.43 -11.71 0.66
N GLN A 21 10.58 -12.04 1.65
CA GLN A 21 10.20 -11.11 2.72
C GLN A 21 10.89 -11.37 4.07
N LYS A 22 11.60 -12.50 4.22
CA LYS A 22 12.26 -12.89 5.48
C LYS A 22 13.65 -12.27 5.68
N GLU A 23 14.21 -11.58 4.69
CA GLU A 23 15.58 -11.07 4.75
C GLU A 23 15.64 -9.53 4.86
N ILE A 24 14.92 -8.96 5.82
CA ILE A 24 15.10 -7.56 6.22
C ILE A 24 15.78 -7.53 7.60
N ARG A 25 17.10 -7.76 7.61
CA ARG A 25 17.92 -7.53 8.81
C ARG A 25 18.32 -6.06 8.90
N PRO A 26 18.32 -5.45 10.10
CA PRO A 26 18.61 -4.04 10.29
C PRO A 26 20.13 -3.84 10.40
N THR A 27 20.83 -3.82 9.27
CA THR A 27 22.18 -3.25 9.25
C THR A 27 22.52 -2.70 7.87
N ILE A 28 22.91 -1.42 7.89
CA ILE A 28 23.63 -0.67 6.85
C ILE A 28 22.72 0.04 5.83
N CYS A 29 22.91 1.36 5.79
CA CYS A 29 22.41 2.39 4.86
C CYS A 29 22.78 2.03 3.39
N ARG A 30 22.35 0.87 2.86
CA ARG A 30 22.59 0.42 1.48
C ARG A 30 21.29 0.39 0.67
N ARG A 31 21.42 0.94 -0.54
CA ARG A 31 20.53 0.82 -1.68
C ARG A 31 20.05 -0.63 -1.81
N ARG A 32 18.78 -0.89 -1.54
CA ARG A 32 18.09 -2.10 -2.02
C ARG A 32 16.58 -2.05 -2.05
N LEU A 33 15.92 -1.00 -1.52
CA LEU A 33 14.45 -0.91 -1.69
C LEU A 33 14.02 -0.44 -3.09
N LYS A 34 14.78 0.49 -3.71
CA LYS A 34 14.46 0.98 -5.07
C LYS A 34 14.69 -0.09 -6.14
N GLU A 35 15.72 -0.93 -5.99
CA GLU A 35 16.06 -1.95 -6.99
C GLU A 35 15.26 -3.24 -6.80
N GLU A 36 15.00 -3.74 -5.60
CA GLU A 36 14.27 -5.02 -5.42
C GLU A 36 12.76 -4.91 -5.65
N ILE A 37 12.10 -3.79 -5.31
CA ILE A 37 10.67 -3.60 -5.62
C ILE A 37 10.46 -3.38 -7.13
N LEU A 38 11.39 -2.68 -7.81
CA LEU A 38 11.26 -2.41 -9.25
C LEU A 38 11.77 -3.56 -10.13
N GLN A 39 12.78 -4.32 -9.73
CA GLN A 39 13.36 -5.39 -10.56
C GLN A 39 12.72 -6.77 -10.35
N ASN A 40 12.16 -7.07 -9.17
CA ASN A 40 11.61 -8.41 -8.89
C ASN A 40 10.07 -8.50 -8.97
N CYS A 41 9.34 -7.38 -9.04
CA CYS A 41 7.86 -7.39 -9.03
C CYS A 41 7.19 -7.18 -10.41
N TRP A 42 7.94 -6.83 -11.47
CA TRP A 42 7.32 -6.39 -12.73
C TRP A 42 8.07 -6.91 -13.98
N LEU A 43 7.98 -8.23 -14.21
CA LEU A 43 8.41 -8.88 -15.47
C LEU A 43 7.19 -9.45 -16.21
N GLY A 44 6.16 -8.63 -16.43
CA GLY A 44 5.06 -8.91 -17.35
C GLY A 44 5.18 -8.01 -18.57
N GLU A 45 5.34 -8.60 -19.76
CA GLU A 45 5.56 -7.93 -21.04
C GLU A 45 4.39 -7.00 -21.45
N ALA A 46 4.39 -5.79 -20.91
CA ALA A 46 3.71 -4.63 -21.47
C ALA A 46 4.53 -3.39 -21.15
N GLY A 47 5.57 -3.14 -21.96
CA GLY A 47 6.30 -1.87 -21.94
C GLY A 47 7.67 -1.90 -21.26
N GLU A 48 8.50 -2.89 -21.55
CA GLU A 48 9.90 -2.93 -21.08
C GLU A 48 10.75 -1.70 -21.50
N ARG A 49 10.26 -0.92 -22.48
CA ARG A 49 10.88 0.33 -22.93
C ARG A 49 10.40 1.60 -22.25
N GLU A 50 9.27 1.59 -21.54
CA GLU A 50 8.73 2.84 -20.99
C GLU A 50 9.29 3.14 -19.58
N TRP A 51 9.60 2.12 -18.77
CA TRP A 51 9.83 2.31 -17.33
C TRP A 51 11.29 2.48 -16.91
N ARG A 52 12.25 1.93 -17.66
CA ARG A 52 13.68 2.09 -17.36
C ARG A 52 14.15 3.55 -17.48
N ASP A 53 13.42 4.35 -18.26
CA ASP A 53 13.76 5.75 -18.54
C ASP A 53 12.98 6.75 -17.64
N ILE A 54 12.04 6.28 -16.81
CA ILE A 54 11.14 7.15 -16.02
C ILE A 54 11.60 7.37 -14.58
N VAL A 55 12.31 6.43 -13.95
CA VAL A 55 12.79 6.57 -12.56
C VAL A 55 14.25 6.97 -12.57
N PRO A 56 14.62 8.25 -12.35
CA PRO A 56 16.03 8.61 -12.27
C PRO A 56 16.68 7.88 -11.10
N CYS A 57 17.64 7.01 -11.41
CA CYS A 57 18.53 6.38 -10.43
C CYS A 57 19.41 7.42 -9.70
N GLU A 58 19.38 8.69 -10.11
CA GLU A 58 20.23 9.77 -9.60
C GLU A 58 19.79 10.41 -8.28
N THR A 59 19.05 9.71 -7.42
CA THR A 59 18.97 10.15 -6.02
C THR A 59 20.32 9.87 -5.36
N ARG A 60 21.26 10.85 -5.41
CA ARG A 60 22.46 10.87 -4.55
C ARG A 60 22.02 10.46 -3.14
N PRO A 61 22.73 9.54 -2.45
CA PRO A 61 22.35 9.15 -1.10
C PRO A 61 22.28 10.41 -0.23
N LYS A 62 21.06 10.89 0.03
CA LYS A 62 20.82 11.99 0.94
C LYS A 62 21.31 11.46 2.28
N ARG A 63 22.36 12.08 2.84
CA ARG A 63 23.01 11.67 4.11
C ARG A 63 21.95 11.16 5.09
N CYS A 64 22.15 9.95 5.62
CA CYS A 64 21.35 9.34 6.68
C CYS A 64 21.19 10.43 7.78
N LYS A 65 20.03 11.12 7.82
CA LYS A 65 19.76 12.24 8.73
C LYS A 65 19.52 11.70 10.14
N ASP A 66 19.74 12.55 11.14
CA ASP A 66 19.37 12.29 12.53
C ASP A 66 17.93 11.77 12.63
N ARG A 67 17.69 10.80 13.53
CA ARG A 67 16.36 10.24 13.76
C ARG A 67 15.41 11.36 14.19
N ASN A 68 14.31 11.56 13.47
CA ASN A 68 13.27 12.52 13.82
C ASN A 68 12.00 11.79 14.25
N PHE A 69 11.96 11.36 15.52
CA PHE A 69 10.82 10.63 16.08
C PHE A 69 9.53 11.45 16.05
N THR A 70 9.59 12.72 16.47
CA THR A 70 8.45 13.64 16.42
C THR A 70 7.91 13.78 15.01
N GLY A 71 8.78 13.92 14.01
CA GLY A 71 8.42 13.96 12.61
C GLY A 71 7.75 12.67 12.13
N ALA A 72 8.26 11.50 12.53
CA ALA A 72 7.64 10.22 12.19
C ALA A 72 6.23 10.09 12.77
N LEU A 73 6.04 10.44 14.05
CA LEU A 73 4.74 10.35 14.73
C LEU A 73 3.71 11.35 14.19
N THR A 74 4.15 12.53 13.74
CA THR A 74 3.24 13.61 13.30
C THR A 74 2.99 13.64 11.80
N GLN A 75 3.89 13.09 10.98
CA GLN A 75 3.84 13.23 9.52
C GLN A 75 3.51 11.93 8.78
N LEU A 76 3.68 10.76 9.40
CA LEU A 76 3.26 9.49 8.80
C LEU A 76 1.78 9.23 9.09
N PRO A 77 1.00 8.75 8.11
CA PRO A 77 -0.35 8.29 8.37
C PRO A 77 -0.30 7.07 9.30
N ALA A 78 -1.18 7.07 10.30
CA ALA A 78 -1.35 5.97 11.23
C ALA A 78 -2.56 5.10 10.82
N PRO A 79 -2.60 3.81 11.16
CA PRO A 79 -3.71 2.91 10.80
C PRO A 79 -5.06 3.31 11.41
N PHE A 80 -5.06 4.21 12.39
CA PHE A 80 -6.23 4.77 13.06
C PHE A 80 -6.58 6.21 12.63
N ASP A 81 -5.84 6.79 11.68
CA ASP A 81 -6.12 8.15 11.21
C ASP A 81 -7.44 8.18 10.44
N ASP A 82 -8.34 9.08 10.84
CA ASP A 82 -9.55 9.37 10.07
C ASP A 82 -9.22 10.01 8.71
N LEU A 83 -10.23 10.07 7.84
CA LEU A 83 -10.06 10.60 6.48
C LEU A 83 -9.53 12.05 6.46
N ASN A 84 -9.97 12.91 7.38
CA ASN A 84 -9.53 14.30 7.42
C ASN A 84 -8.07 14.42 7.87
N VAL A 85 -7.63 13.58 8.80
CA VAL A 85 -6.23 13.49 9.22
C VAL A 85 -5.35 13.03 8.06
N GLN A 86 -5.77 11.98 7.34
CA GLN A 86 -5.04 11.47 6.18
C GLN A 86 -4.92 12.54 5.08
N LEU A 87 -6.04 13.18 4.70
CA LEU A 87 -6.06 14.24 3.70
C LEU A 87 -5.11 15.40 4.07
N ARG A 88 -5.10 15.82 5.33
CA ARG A 88 -4.18 16.87 5.81
C ARG A 88 -2.71 16.44 5.73
N LYS A 89 -2.37 15.22 6.18
CA LYS A 89 -0.99 14.71 6.15
C LYS A 89 -0.46 14.61 4.72
N PHE A 90 -1.25 14.09 3.79
CA PHE A 90 -0.87 14.00 2.38
C PHE A 90 -0.84 15.37 1.68
N SER A 91 -1.81 16.24 1.96
CA SER A 91 -1.83 17.62 1.44
C SER A 91 -0.61 18.42 1.91
N ALA A 92 -0.15 18.24 3.14
CA ALA A 92 1.07 18.85 3.66
C ALA A 92 2.35 18.37 2.92
N LYS A 93 2.25 17.29 2.13
CA LYS A 93 3.30 16.80 1.22
C LYS A 93 3.04 17.19 -0.24
N GLY A 94 2.05 18.03 -0.52
CA GLY A 94 1.67 18.43 -1.87
C GLY A 94 1.03 17.29 -2.67
N LEU A 95 0.45 16.30 -1.99
CA LEU A 95 -0.28 15.19 -2.61
C LEU A 95 -1.78 15.48 -2.54
N SER A 96 -2.47 15.34 -3.67
CA SER A 96 -3.93 15.51 -3.73
C SER A 96 -4.66 14.35 -3.04
N ALA A 97 -5.94 14.53 -2.74
CA ALA A 97 -6.80 13.46 -2.22
C ALA A 97 -6.78 12.22 -3.11
N ARG A 98 -6.74 12.40 -4.43
CA ARG A 98 -6.63 11.30 -5.40
C ARG A 98 -5.32 10.55 -5.24
N LYS A 99 -4.16 11.24 -5.23
CA LYS A 99 -2.85 10.62 -5.02
C LYS A 99 -2.73 9.92 -3.67
N MET A 100 -3.38 10.44 -2.62
CA MET A 100 -3.49 9.76 -1.33
C MET A 100 -4.19 8.41 -1.50
N VAL A 101 -5.41 8.38 -2.08
CA VAL A 101 -6.15 7.13 -2.34
C VAL A 101 -5.35 6.18 -3.23
N THR A 102 -4.61 6.70 -4.21
CA THR A 102 -3.75 5.86 -5.05
C THR A 102 -2.63 5.20 -4.23
N LEU A 103 -1.92 5.96 -3.39
CA LEU A 103 -0.76 5.47 -2.64
C LEU A 103 -1.13 4.45 -1.56
N VAL A 104 -2.24 4.66 -0.85
CA VAL A 104 -2.75 3.67 0.13
C VAL A 104 -3.19 2.37 -0.54
N GLY A 105 -3.49 2.40 -1.85
CA GLY A 105 -3.65 1.22 -2.68
C GLY A 105 -2.46 0.27 -2.68
N ALA A 106 -1.28 0.69 -2.21
CA ALA A 106 -0.14 -0.20 -1.98
C ALA A 106 -0.44 -1.33 -0.97
N HIS A 107 -1.47 -1.18 -0.12
CA HIS A 107 -1.93 -2.23 0.79
C HIS A 107 -2.54 -3.46 0.06
N THR A 108 -2.67 -3.45 -1.27
CA THR A 108 -2.99 -4.65 -2.07
C THR A 108 -1.94 -5.77 -1.93
N VAL A 109 -0.72 -5.45 -1.49
CA VAL A 109 0.34 -6.44 -1.23
C VAL A 109 0.94 -6.32 0.17
N GLY A 110 1.50 -7.42 0.64
CA GLY A 110 2.31 -7.45 1.86
C GLY A 110 1.52 -7.81 3.11
N PHE A 111 2.17 -7.64 4.25
CA PHE A 111 1.71 -8.17 5.51
C PHE A 111 1.88 -7.15 6.62
N MET A 112 1.05 -7.27 7.64
CA MET A 112 1.22 -6.58 8.92
C MET A 112 1.38 -7.59 10.05
N GLN A 113 1.98 -7.15 11.15
CA GLN A 113 2.06 -7.95 12.37
C GLN A 113 0.81 -7.75 13.22
N CYS A 114 0.32 -8.82 13.82
CA CYS A 114 -0.86 -8.82 14.68
C CYS A 114 -0.82 -7.83 15.84
N VAL A 115 0.36 -7.52 16.37
CA VAL A 115 0.55 -6.48 17.39
C VAL A 115 0.03 -5.11 16.94
N THR A 116 0.01 -4.85 15.63
CA THR A 116 -0.58 -3.63 15.05
C THR A 116 -2.07 -3.53 15.33
N LEU A 117 -2.77 -4.65 15.50
CA LEU A 117 -4.20 -4.70 15.80
C LEU A 117 -4.51 -4.81 17.30
N PHE A 118 -3.49 -4.74 18.16
CA PHE A 118 -3.71 -4.71 19.61
C PHE A 118 -4.50 -3.46 20.03
N ASP A 119 -4.31 -2.34 19.33
CA ASP A 119 -5.14 -1.15 19.47
C ASP A 119 -6.37 -1.27 18.58
N ASP A 120 -7.54 -1.38 19.22
CA ASP A 120 -8.84 -1.52 18.59
C ASP A 120 -9.21 -0.36 17.64
N ARG A 121 -8.52 0.78 17.73
CA ARG A 121 -8.68 1.91 16.81
C ARG A 121 -8.05 1.67 15.44
N ASN A 122 -7.15 0.69 15.32
CA ASN A 122 -6.40 0.43 14.09
C ASN A 122 -7.19 -0.43 13.11
N ILE A 123 -8.20 -1.16 13.58
CA ILE A 123 -8.95 -2.15 12.80
C ILE A 123 -10.32 -1.60 12.38
N ASN A 124 -10.71 -1.88 11.14
CA ASN A 124 -12.10 -1.73 10.73
C ASN A 124 -13.00 -2.64 11.58
N PRO A 125 -14.00 -2.11 12.32
CA PRO A 125 -14.88 -2.91 13.15
C PRO A 125 -15.53 -4.11 12.44
N ALA A 126 -15.81 -4.00 11.14
CA ALA A 126 -16.38 -5.08 10.33
C ALA A 126 -15.40 -6.26 10.12
N MET A 127 -14.10 -6.03 10.23
CA MET A 127 -13.05 -7.04 10.05
C MET A 127 -12.65 -7.76 11.34
N LYS A 128 -13.07 -7.26 12.51
CA LYS A 128 -12.79 -7.90 13.81
C LYS A 128 -13.17 -9.39 13.82
N PRO A 129 -14.36 -9.83 13.35
CA PRO A 129 -14.72 -11.24 13.37
C PRO A 129 -13.82 -12.10 12.48
N THR A 130 -13.43 -11.60 11.31
CA THR A 130 -12.58 -12.30 10.32
C THR A 130 -11.19 -12.62 10.90
N LEU A 131 -10.65 -11.73 11.73
CA LEU A 131 -9.28 -11.85 12.24
C LEU A 131 -9.17 -12.56 13.59
N ARG A 132 -10.28 -12.85 14.28
CA ARG A 132 -10.27 -13.46 15.62
C ARG A 132 -9.46 -14.75 15.71
N CYS A 133 -9.51 -15.60 14.68
CA CYS A 133 -8.82 -16.89 14.69
C CYS A 133 -7.35 -16.80 14.25
N GLY A 134 -7.03 -15.92 13.30
CA GLY A 134 -5.67 -15.78 12.75
C GLY A 134 -4.80 -14.76 13.48
N CYS A 135 -5.42 -13.88 14.26
CA CYS A 135 -4.79 -12.74 14.88
C CYS A 135 -5.40 -12.44 16.25
N PRO A 136 -5.22 -13.33 17.24
CA PRO A 136 -5.71 -13.08 18.59
C PRO A 136 -5.09 -11.79 19.14
N VAL A 137 -5.93 -10.93 19.72
CA VAL A 137 -5.58 -9.61 20.26
C VAL A 137 -4.82 -9.79 21.57
N ILE A 138 -3.56 -10.21 21.44
CA ILE A 138 -2.62 -10.42 22.54
C ILE A 138 -1.45 -9.47 22.31
N ASN A 139 -0.94 -8.87 23.38
CA ASN A 139 0.26 -8.05 23.30
C ASN A 139 1.44 -8.88 22.74
N ASN A 140 2.30 -8.26 21.95
CA ASN A 140 3.46 -8.89 21.33
C ASN A 140 3.18 -10.07 20.37
N ASN A 141 1.97 -10.18 19.81
CA ASN A 141 1.70 -11.15 18.75
C ASN A 141 2.37 -10.72 17.42
N THR A 142 3.45 -11.39 17.04
CA THR A 142 4.22 -11.08 15.81
C THR A 142 3.77 -11.86 14.58
N ASN A 143 2.66 -12.60 14.66
CA ASN A 143 2.11 -13.32 13.50
C ASN A 143 1.80 -12.35 12.37
N LEU A 144 2.04 -12.79 11.13
CA LEU A 144 1.79 -12.00 9.94
C LEU A 144 0.39 -12.27 9.40
N VAL A 145 -0.31 -11.20 9.06
CA VAL A 145 -1.61 -11.23 8.37
C VAL A 145 -1.48 -10.41 7.10
N PRO A 146 -1.97 -10.91 5.96
CA PRO A 146 -1.93 -10.16 4.72
C PRO A 146 -2.78 -8.88 4.82
N LEU A 147 -2.33 -7.82 4.14
CA LEU A 147 -3.05 -6.54 4.06
C LEU A 147 -4.28 -6.62 3.14
N ASP A 148 -4.19 -7.44 2.09
CA ASP A 148 -5.25 -7.79 1.16
C ASP A 148 -5.59 -9.28 1.35
N LEU A 149 -6.82 -9.59 1.75
CA LEU A 149 -7.20 -10.98 2.05
C LEU A 149 -7.57 -11.76 0.77
N MET A 150 -7.75 -11.09 -0.37
CA MET A 150 -8.11 -11.70 -1.64
C MET A 150 -6.86 -12.10 -2.45
N THR A 151 -5.90 -11.19 -2.62
CA THR A 151 -4.73 -11.36 -3.49
C THR A 151 -3.42 -10.85 -2.86
N PRO A 152 -3.01 -11.36 -1.69
CA PRO A 152 -1.91 -10.80 -0.89
C PRO A 152 -0.53 -10.75 -1.57
N GLU A 153 -0.34 -11.54 -2.62
CA GLU A 153 0.90 -11.67 -3.37
C GLU A 153 0.91 -10.88 -4.68
N PHE A 154 -0.20 -10.21 -5.04
CA PHE A 154 -0.37 -9.54 -6.34
C PHE A 154 -0.63 -8.05 -6.16
N PHE A 155 0.12 -7.24 -6.91
CA PHE A 155 -0.13 -5.81 -6.95
C PHE A 155 -1.28 -5.51 -7.92
N ASP A 156 -2.50 -5.43 -7.40
CA ASP A 156 -3.68 -5.29 -8.23
C ASP A 156 -4.75 -4.36 -7.60
N LYS A 157 -5.99 -4.48 -8.07
CA LYS A 157 -7.10 -3.61 -7.67
C LYS A 157 -7.96 -4.17 -6.53
N PHE A 158 -7.72 -5.40 -6.06
CA PHE A 158 -8.60 -6.09 -5.12
C PHE A 158 -8.62 -5.44 -3.74
N TYR A 159 -7.56 -4.73 -3.34
CA TYR A 159 -7.62 -3.77 -2.24
C TYR A 159 -8.85 -2.85 -2.32
N TYR A 160 -9.13 -2.25 -3.48
CA TYR A 160 -10.30 -1.38 -3.64
C TYR A 160 -11.63 -2.17 -3.65
N ASN A 161 -11.60 -3.44 -4.05
CA ASN A 161 -12.75 -4.33 -3.93
C ASN A 161 -13.11 -4.55 -2.46
N ASP A 162 -12.11 -4.80 -1.62
CA ASP A 162 -12.28 -4.98 -0.17
C ASP A 162 -12.91 -3.73 0.45
N LEU A 163 -12.44 -2.53 0.11
CA LEU A 163 -13.03 -1.29 0.63
C LEU A 163 -14.52 -1.14 0.30
N ILE A 164 -14.91 -1.46 -0.95
CA ILE A 164 -16.30 -1.39 -1.41
C ILE A 164 -17.18 -2.39 -0.65
N ARG A 165 -16.62 -3.54 -0.26
CA ARG A 165 -17.31 -4.60 0.49
C ARG A 165 -17.27 -4.40 2.00
N ASN A 166 -16.77 -3.24 2.46
CA ASN A 166 -16.55 -2.94 3.87
C ASN A 166 -15.57 -3.90 4.56
N GLN A 167 -14.60 -4.39 3.80
CA GLN A 167 -13.58 -5.37 4.18
C GLN A 167 -12.16 -4.79 4.23
N GLY A 168 -12.00 -3.47 4.15
CA GLY A 168 -10.71 -2.82 4.38
C GLY A 168 -10.18 -3.18 5.77
N LEU A 169 -8.92 -3.60 5.83
CA LEU A 169 -8.33 -4.16 7.05
C LEU A 169 -8.18 -3.11 8.16
N PHE A 170 -7.47 -2.02 7.86
CA PHE A 170 -7.29 -0.94 8.81
C PHE A 170 -8.49 0.01 8.83
N PHE A 171 -8.68 0.67 9.97
CA PHE A 171 -9.62 1.78 10.08
C PHE A 171 -9.31 2.86 9.04
N SER A 172 -8.03 3.23 8.88
CA SER A 172 -7.57 4.22 7.91
C SER A 172 -7.87 3.84 6.46
N ASP A 173 -7.93 2.54 6.13
CA ASP A 173 -8.32 2.08 4.80
C ASP A 173 -9.82 2.24 4.60
N GLN A 174 -10.62 1.78 5.57
CA GLN A 174 -12.07 1.77 5.40
C GLN A 174 -12.68 3.17 5.38
N VAL A 175 -12.08 4.15 6.07
CA VAL A 175 -12.56 5.55 6.05
C VAL A 175 -12.45 6.22 4.67
N LEU A 176 -11.72 5.65 3.71
CA LEU A 176 -11.70 6.15 2.32
C LEU A 176 -13.10 6.09 1.66
N MET A 177 -13.99 5.23 2.16
CA MET A 177 -15.39 5.16 1.72
C MET A 177 -16.29 6.22 2.39
N GLY A 178 -15.77 7.01 3.32
CA GLY A 178 -16.51 7.98 4.13
C GLY A 178 -16.83 9.32 3.43
N SER A 179 -16.26 9.60 2.25
CA SER A 179 -16.60 10.79 1.45
C SER A 179 -16.93 10.40 0.02
N SER A 180 -17.82 11.15 -0.65
CA SER A 180 -18.13 10.93 -2.07
C SER A 180 -16.88 11.01 -2.95
N VAL A 181 -16.03 12.03 -2.72
CA VAL A 181 -14.81 12.26 -3.50
C VAL A 181 -13.84 11.08 -3.44
N THR A 182 -13.51 10.58 -2.25
CA THR A 182 -12.59 9.45 -2.11
C THR A 182 -13.23 8.12 -2.50
N ALA A 183 -14.51 7.91 -2.18
CA ALA A 183 -15.25 6.72 -2.58
C ALA A 183 -15.35 6.59 -4.11
N ASP A 184 -15.50 7.70 -4.83
CA ASP A 184 -15.54 7.70 -6.30
C ASP A 184 -14.18 7.33 -6.91
N VAL A 185 -13.07 7.76 -6.30
CA VAL A 185 -11.72 7.32 -6.70
C VAL A 185 -11.56 5.82 -6.43
N VAL A 186 -11.99 5.31 -5.27
CA VAL A 186 -11.96 3.87 -4.94
C VAL A 186 -12.74 3.05 -5.97
N ARG A 187 -13.97 3.46 -6.31
CA ARG A 187 -14.80 2.79 -7.33
C ARG A 187 -14.15 2.85 -8.72
N THR A 188 -13.53 3.98 -9.06
CA THR A 188 -12.79 4.15 -10.32
C THR A 188 -11.64 3.14 -10.41
N TYR A 189 -10.83 2.99 -9.37
CA TYR A 189 -9.72 2.04 -9.38
C TYR A 189 -10.18 0.58 -9.35
N ASN A 190 -11.26 0.25 -8.62
CA ASN A 190 -11.86 -1.08 -8.64
C ASN A 190 -12.44 -1.45 -10.03
N SER A 191 -12.89 -0.48 -10.82
CA SER A 191 -13.40 -0.73 -12.19
C SER A 191 -12.31 -0.67 -13.26
N ASN A 192 -11.21 0.05 -13.02
CA ASN A 192 -10.16 0.29 -14.00
C ASN A 192 -8.76 0.11 -13.39
N SER A 193 -8.27 -1.13 -13.38
CA SER A 193 -6.92 -1.47 -12.87
C SER A 193 -5.82 -0.75 -13.65
N GLY A 194 -5.95 -0.60 -14.97
CA GLY A 194 -4.96 0.09 -15.79
C GLY A 194 -4.78 1.56 -15.40
N LEU A 195 -5.88 2.24 -15.02
CA LEU A 195 -5.82 3.61 -14.49
C LEU A 195 -5.17 3.66 -13.10
N PHE A 196 -5.51 2.72 -12.21
CA PHE A 196 -4.87 2.60 -10.90
C PHE A 196 -3.35 2.47 -11.03
N LEU A 197 -2.87 1.50 -11.83
CA LEU A 197 -1.44 1.25 -11.98
C LEU A 197 -0.68 2.46 -12.56
N ARG A 198 -1.24 3.14 -13.57
CA ARG A 198 -0.63 4.35 -14.13
C ARG A 198 -0.56 5.49 -13.11
N GLU A 199 -1.65 5.76 -12.41
CA GLU A 199 -1.66 6.84 -11.40
C GLU A 199 -0.83 6.47 -10.17
N PHE A 200 -0.71 5.19 -9.84
CA PHE A 200 0.14 4.71 -8.75
C PHE A 200 1.60 5.06 -9.03
N ASN A 201 2.08 4.81 -10.24
CA ASN A 201 3.42 5.23 -10.64
C ASN A 201 3.62 6.75 -10.52
N ASP A 202 2.72 7.54 -11.09
CA ASP A 202 2.79 9.01 -11.01
C ASP A 202 2.74 9.51 -9.54
N ALA A 203 1.99 8.84 -8.66
CA ALA A 203 1.98 9.14 -7.24
C ALA A 203 3.28 8.71 -6.53
N MET A 204 3.84 7.56 -6.86
CA MET A 204 5.11 7.06 -6.32
C MET A 204 6.29 7.94 -6.73
N MET A 205 6.33 8.41 -7.98
CA MET A 205 7.32 9.38 -8.46
C MET A 205 7.23 10.68 -7.67
N LYS A 206 6.02 11.23 -7.50
CA LYS A 206 5.80 12.44 -6.71
C LYS A 206 6.21 12.26 -5.23
N MET A 207 5.95 11.09 -4.66
CA MET A 207 6.35 10.76 -3.28
C MET A 207 7.87 10.59 -3.14
N GLY A 208 8.53 9.99 -4.14
CA GLY A 208 9.99 9.84 -4.18
C GLY A 208 10.74 11.18 -4.25
N ASP A 209 10.11 12.19 -4.83
CA ASP A 209 10.65 13.55 -4.97
C ASP A 209 10.39 14.45 -3.75
N LEU A 210 9.75 13.94 -2.69
CA LEU A 210 9.50 14.73 -1.50
C LEU A 210 10.81 15.27 -0.89
N PRO A 211 10.83 16.53 -0.45
CA PRO A 211 11.98 17.07 0.24
C PRO A 211 12.17 16.33 1.56
N PRO A 212 13.42 16.19 2.04
CA PRO A 212 13.67 15.66 3.38
C PRO A 212 12.87 16.42 4.43
N SER A 213 12.37 15.73 5.46
CA SER A 213 11.67 16.39 6.56
C SER A 213 12.53 17.54 7.13
N ARG A 214 11.87 18.69 7.37
CA ARG A 214 12.49 19.80 8.12
C ARG A 214 12.78 19.30 9.53
N ARG A 215 13.93 19.69 10.07
CA ARG A 215 14.17 19.55 11.51
C ARG A 215 13.16 20.47 12.20
N VAL A 216 12.35 19.88 13.07
CA VAL A 216 11.45 20.57 14.00
C VAL A 216 12.15 20.57 15.34
#